data_AF-A0A4D7CVX5-F1
#
_entry.id   AF-A0A4D7CVX5-F1
#
_cell.length_a   1.000
_cell.length_b   1.000
_cell.length_c   1.000
_cell.angle_alpha   90.00
_cell.angle_beta   90.00
_cell.angle_gamma   90.00
#
_symmetry.space_group_name_H-M   'P 1'
#
loop_
_entity.id
_entity.type
_entity.pdbx_description
1 polymer ?
#
loop_
_entity_poly.entity_id
_entity_poly.type
_entity_poly.pdbx_seq_one_letter_code
_entity_poly.pdbx_strand_id
1 'polypeptide(L)'
;MNKSLIKIVWQRHKWILIAGLVVIIGSYMQSLTTQYTSWKSQHDYYYSKEYKEMFEEEVKNNLAEGYDGAIYYVGDEMEERYTQDFDVYQANDLETMRIFEDDHNVYGISYYSYFFYSLLSLVTIFFGLAVFLFDNNGNFNQTLFSSRFTRKQIFWTKLSLFSLVFFIAHIIGTFIYLTGMYSLIPNDMMGASITELLPSVIATILVGGCYFFVSVLGGVIMGQWLFAVPTVMVFLLSTEYFASTIKEWLIVFSGQYDAYYNGYDYDELSQKYHLSSWVTSYGKGDVPMSQWLMMGAIMIVCVAASYWLFKRLSTDNVHQYIAFDFLKKPVLITAMVYIFFSVFSIPFFATVVYEKLGAVMAMMGIMLVTMAMFYIVFYLLIYRQFPFSKNEKIFELKVK
;
A
#
# COMPACT_ATOMS: atom_id res chain seq x y z
N MET A 1 31.65 -6.83 5.88
CA MET A 1 31.49 -6.86 4.40
C MET A 1 32.82 -6.57 3.71
N ASN A 2 33.05 -7.09 2.50
CA ASN A 2 34.31 -6.86 1.78
C ASN A 2 34.36 -5.44 1.19
N LYS A 3 35.33 -4.62 1.62
CA LYS A 3 35.46 -3.21 1.19
C LYS A 3 35.56 -3.04 -0.33
N SER A 4 36.25 -3.95 -1.03
CA SER A 4 36.39 -3.87 -2.48
C SER A 4 35.07 -4.14 -3.21
N LEU A 5 34.27 -5.09 -2.72
CA LEU A 5 32.94 -5.37 -3.27
C LEU A 5 31.97 -4.21 -3.03
N ILE A 6 31.99 -3.59 -1.84
CA ILE A 6 31.18 -2.40 -1.55
C ILE A 6 31.51 -1.28 -2.54
N LYS A 7 32.80 -1.02 -2.81
CA LYS A 7 33.21 0.01 -3.77
C LYS A 7 32.67 -0.26 -5.17
N ILE A 8 32.74 -1.52 -5.63
CA ILE A 8 32.23 -1.94 -6.94
C ILE A 8 30.71 -1.75 -7.04
N VAL A 9 29.96 -2.25 -6.03
CA VAL A 9 28.49 -2.12 -5.99
C VAL A 9 28.09 -0.65 -5.88
N TRP A 10 28.76 0.14 -5.03
CA TRP A 10 28.52 1.57 -4.91
C TRP A 10 28.73 2.32 -6.22
N GLN A 11 29.83 2.07 -6.92
CA GLN A 11 30.10 2.74 -8.21
C GLN A 11 29.00 2.48 -9.25
N ARG A 12 28.42 1.27 -9.24
CA ARG A 12 27.31 0.89 -10.12
C ARG A 12 25.98 1.52 -9.71
N HIS A 13 25.68 1.54 -8.41
CA HIS A 13 24.34 1.84 -7.89
C HIS A 13 24.18 3.23 -7.27
N LYS A 14 25.27 4.01 -7.07
CA LYS A 14 25.24 5.29 -6.36
C LYS A 14 24.15 6.26 -6.83
N TRP A 15 23.89 6.34 -8.12
CA TRP A 15 22.88 7.26 -8.64
C TRP A 15 21.45 6.80 -8.33
N ILE A 16 21.19 5.49 -8.38
CA ILE A 16 19.91 4.93 -7.95
C ILE A 16 19.72 5.17 -6.45
N LEU A 17 20.76 4.94 -5.65
CA LEU A 17 20.74 5.15 -4.20
C LEU A 17 20.51 6.63 -3.82
N ILE A 18 21.23 7.55 -4.46
CA ILE A 18 21.08 9.00 -4.23
C ILE A 18 19.68 9.46 -4.68
N ALA A 19 19.23 9.06 -5.87
CA ALA A 19 17.90 9.41 -6.36
C ALA A 19 16.81 8.88 -5.43
N GLY A 20 16.90 7.61 -5.01
CA GLY A 20 15.96 7.01 -4.07
C GLY A 20 15.91 7.77 -2.73
N LEU A 21 17.08 8.14 -2.18
CA LEU A 21 17.16 8.94 -0.96
C LEU A 21 16.48 10.31 -1.12
N VAL A 22 16.79 11.03 -2.19
CA VAL A 22 16.22 12.37 -2.46
C VAL A 22 14.71 12.28 -2.65
N VAL A 23 14.22 11.29 -3.40
CA VAL A 23 12.78 11.15 -3.64
C VAL A 23 12.04 10.74 -2.38
N ILE A 24 12.56 9.78 -1.58
CA ILE A 24 11.92 9.38 -0.32
C ILE A 24 11.80 10.60 0.62
N ILE A 25 12.90 11.30 0.88
CA ILE A 25 12.90 12.49 1.77
C ILE A 25 12.02 13.59 1.19
N GLY A 26 12.11 13.84 -0.12
CA GLY A 26 11.30 14.82 -0.83
C GLY A 26 9.80 14.54 -0.71
N SER A 27 9.39 13.27 -0.77
CA SER A 27 8.00 12.87 -0.54
C SER A 27 7.54 13.25 0.87
N TYR A 28 8.36 13.03 1.91
CA TYR A 28 8.01 13.42 3.29
C TYR A 28 7.88 14.94 3.43
N MET A 29 8.78 15.71 2.80
CA MET A 29 8.70 17.17 2.79
C MET A 29 7.46 17.69 2.04
N GLN A 30 7.12 17.05 0.92
CA GLN A 30 5.89 17.33 0.19
C GLN A 30 4.67 17.03 1.06
N SER A 31 4.64 15.88 1.75
CA SER A 31 3.57 15.52 2.67
C SER A 31 3.41 16.55 3.78
N LEU A 32 4.50 16.94 4.44
CA LEU A 32 4.51 18.01 5.45
C LEU A 32 3.90 19.31 4.91
N THR A 33 4.35 19.76 3.73
CA THR A 33 3.89 21.02 3.13
C THR A 33 2.40 20.95 2.81
N THR A 34 1.95 19.85 2.22
CA THR A 34 0.54 19.62 1.88
C THR A 34 -0.33 19.60 3.14
N GLN A 35 0.08 18.85 4.17
CA GLN A 35 -0.69 18.74 5.41
C GLN A 35 -0.75 20.07 6.17
N TYR A 36 0.38 20.77 6.29
CA TYR A 36 0.39 22.09 6.89
C TYR A 36 -0.50 23.08 6.13
N THR A 37 -0.44 23.09 4.80
CA THR A 37 -1.26 24.00 3.98
C THR A 37 -2.74 23.68 4.11
N SER A 38 -3.09 22.39 4.13
CA SER A 38 -4.47 21.93 4.33
C SER A 38 -4.98 22.33 5.71
N TRP A 39 -4.20 22.03 6.75
CA TRP A 39 -4.53 22.40 8.13
C TRP A 39 -4.71 23.93 8.23
N LYS A 40 -3.76 24.70 7.72
CA LYS A 40 -3.85 26.16 7.77
C LYS A 40 -5.10 26.67 7.05
N SER A 41 -5.43 26.11 5.89
CA SER A 41 -6.60 26.50 5.13
C SER A 41 -7.92 26.23 5.86
N GLN A 42 -8.08 25.07 6.52
CA GLN A 42 -9.31 24.79 7.28
C GLN A 42 -9.34 25.61 8.57
N HIS A 43 -8.20 25.79 9.25
CA HIS A 43 -8.09 26.68 10.39
C HIS A 43 -8.51 28.12 10.02
N ASP A 44 -7.94 28.69 8.96
CA ASP A 44 -8.29 30.03 8.47
C ASP A 44 -9.79 30.12 8.07
N TYR A 45 -10.36 29.04 7.55
CA TYR A 45 -11.79 28.94 7.24
C TYR A 45 -12.66 28.99 8.50
N TYR A 46 -12.32 28.24 9.56
CA TYR A 46 -13.09 28.28 10.81
C TYR A 46 -13.04 29.64 11.51
N TYR A 47 -11.99 30.44 11.30
CA TYR A 47 -11.92 31.83 11.78
C TYR A 47 -12.43 32.86 10.77
N SER A 48 -13.00 32.44 9.64
CA SER A 48 -13.51 33.34 8.60
C SER A 48 -14.90 33.88 8.91
N LYS A 49 -15.27 34.96 8.23
CA LYS A 49 -16.64 35.50 8.28
C LYS A 49 -17.65 34.55 7.64
N GLU A 50 -17.24 33.87 6.57
CA GLU A 50 -18.07 32.92 5.82
C GLU A 50 -18.53 31.76 6.72
N TYR A 51 -17.63 31.22 7.53
CA TYR A 51 -17.99 30.15 8.47
C TYR A 51 -18.98 30.62 9.55
N LYS A 52 -18.80 31.86 10.04
CA LYS A 52 -19.76 32.46 10.98
C LYS A 52 -21.14 32.69 10.33
N GLU A 53 -21.16 33.18 9.10
CA GLU A 53 -22.41 33.37 8.34
C GLU A 53 -23.13 32.03 8.09
N MET A 54 -22.38 30.96 7.78
CA MET A 54 -22.91 29.60 7.66
C MET A 54 -23.58 29.12 8.95
N PHE A 55 -22.91 29.30 10.09
CA PHE A 55 -23.48 28.97 11.40
C PHE A 55 -24.76 29.76 11.69
N GLU A 56 -24.76 31.08 11.44
CA GLU A 56 -25.94 31.93 11.66
C GLU A 56 -27.12 31.51 10.76
N GLU A 57 -26.85 31.10 9.52
CA GLU A 57 -27.85 30.55 8.60
C GLU A 57 -28.38 29.19 9.07
N GLU A 58 -27.50 28.29 9.52
CA GLU A 58 -27.89 26.98 10.05
C GLU A 58 -28.78 27.11 11.29
N VAL A 59 -28.38 27.94 12.26
CA VAL A 59 -29.19 28.24 13.46
C VAL A 59 -30.57 28.75 13.04
N LYS A 60 -30.65 29.67 12.09
CA LYS A 60 -31.91 30.24 11.62
C LYS A 60 -32.82 29.20 10.97
N ASN A 61 -32.26 28.33 10.11
CA ASN A 61 -33.01 27.29 9.41
C ASN A 61 -33.51 26.23 10.40
N ASN A 62 -32.64 25.76 11.30
CA ASN A 62 -32.98 24.75 12.29
C ASN A 62 -34.05 25.25 13.28
N LEU A 63 -33.98 26.51 13.72
CA LEU A 63 -35.03 27.13 14.55
C LEU A 63 -36.38 27.20 13.82
N ALA A 64 -36.38 27.41 12.49
CA ALA A 64 -37.61 27.43 11.70
C ALA A 64 -38.25 26.03 11.57
N GLU A 65 -37.45 24.98 11.66
CA GLU A 65 -37.89 23.58 11.65
C GLU A 65 -38.21 23.02 13.05
N GLY A 66 -37.97 23.79 14.11
CA GLY A 66 -38.30 23.44 15.49
C GLY A 66 -37.17 22.79 16.29
N TYR A 67 -35.94 22.83 15.79
CA TYR A 67 -34.72 22.42 16.49
C TYR A 67 -34.13 23.56 17.33
N ASP A 68 -33.20 23.25 18.24
CA ASP A 68 -32.70 24.20 19.25
C ASP A 68 -31.39 24.93 18.87
N GLY A 69 -30.98 24.89 17.59
CA GLY A 69 -29.78 25.58 17.10
C GLY A 69 -29.06 24.82 15.96
N ALA A 70 -27.80 25.15 15.72
CA ALA A 70 -26.93 24.41 14.80
C ALA A 70 -26.52 23.06 15.42
N ILE A 71 -26.35 22.05 14.59
CA ILE A 71 -26.03 20.69 15.03
C ILE A 71 -24.51 20.53 15.10
N TYR A 72 -24.02 19.99 16.21
CA TYR A 72 -22.64 19.57 16.35
C TYR A 72 -22.55 18.22 17.05
N TYR A 73 -21.45 17.51 16.84
CA TYR A 73 -21.25 16.15 17.32
C TYR A 73 -20.25 16.13 18.47
N VAL A 74 -20.61 15.50 19.60
CA VAL A 74 -19.74 15.41 20.78
C VAL A 74 -19.31 13.97 21.06
N GLY A 75 -17.99 13.81 21.25
CA GLY A 75 -17.37 12.56 21.67
C GLY A 75 -17.40 11.45 20.61
N ASP A 76 -16.81 10.31 20.97
CA ASP A 76 -16.59 9.18 20.06
C ASP A 76 -17.90 8.53 19.57
N GLU A 77 -18.99 8.70 20.34
CA GLU A 77 -20.32 8.17 19.99
C GLU A 77 -21.09 9.07 19.01
N MET A 78 -20.50 10.19 18.56
CA MET A 78 -21.12 11.16 17.65
C MET A 78 -22.51 11.57 18.14
N GLU A 79 -22.62 11.92 19.43
CA GLU A 79 -23.89 12.39 19.98
C GLU A 79 -24.27 13.74 19.36
N GLU A 80 -25.41 13.79 18.68
CA GLU A 80 -25.96 15.03 18.14
C GLU A 80 -26.39 15.97 19.26
N ARG A 81 -25.83 17.18 19.25
CA ARG A 81 -26.19 18.28 20.16
C ARG A 81 -26.47 19.54 19.38
N TYR A 82 -27.23 20.43 20.01
CA TYR A 82 -27.64 21.70 19.42
C TYR A 82 -27.01 22.86 20.19
N THR A 83 -26.55 23.88 19.46
CA THR A 83 -26.05 25.11 20.08
C THR A 83 -26.45 26.33 19.25
N GLN A 84 -26.69 27.44 19.94
CA GLN A 84 -26.84 28.78 19.35
C GLN A 84 -25.60 29.65 19.61
N ASP A 85 -24.60 29.11 20.32
CA ASP A 85 -23.34 29.77 20.59
C ASP A 85 -22.29 29.35 19.56
N PHE A 86 -21.82 30.34 18.78
CA PHE A 86 -20.80 30.16 17.75
C PHE A 86 -19.47 29.69 18.34
N ASP A 87 -19.08 30.15 19.53
CA ASP A 87 -17.80 29.80 20.12
C ASP A 87 -17.79 28.32 20.53
N VAL A 88 -18.92 27.79 21.00
CA VAL A 88 -19.10 26.36 21.30
C VAL A 88 -19.05 25.53 20.01
N TYR A 89 -19.76 25.96 18.98
CA TYR A 89 -19.79 25.29 17.67
C TYR A 89 -18.39 25.24 17.03
N GLN A 90 -17.70 26.39 16.99
CA GLN A 90 -16.36 26.51 16.45
C GLN A 90 -15.34 25.69 17.25
N ALA A 91 -15.40 25.70 18.58
CA ALA A 91 -14.48 24.94 19.41
C ALA A 91 -14.59 23.42 19.16
N ASN A 92 -15.81 22.92 18.97
CA ASN A 92 -16.04 21.51 18.65
C ASN A 92 -15.44 21.12 17.30
N ASP A 93 -15.67 21.93 16.27
CA ASP A 93 -15.13 21.63 14.93
C ASP A 93 -13.60 21.75 14.88
N LEU A 94 -13.00 22.66 15.67
CA LEU A 94 -11.55 22.72 15.87
C LEU A 94 -11.01 21.49 16.60
N GLU A 95 -11.76 20.91 17.54
CA GLU A 95 -11.39 19.67 18.23
C GLU A 95 -11.35 18.49 17.25
N THR A 96 -12.33 18.37 16.35
CA THR A 96 -12.34 17.32 15.31
C THR A 96 -11.21 17.47 14.27
N MET A 97 -10.61 18.66 14.18
CA MET A 97 -9.50 18.97 13.27
C MET A 97 -8.12 18.59 13.84
N ARG A 98 -8.05 18.16 15.09
CA ARG A 98 -6.77 17.82 15.73
C ARG A 98 -6.01 16.75 14.96
N ILE A 99 -4.71 16.99 14.85
CA ILE A 99 -3.82 16.14 14.05
C ILE A 99 -3.39 14.94 14.88
N PHE A 100 -3.48 13.75 14.29
CA PHE A 100 -3.13 12.45 14.90
C PHE A 100 -4.08 11.96 16.01
N GLU A 101 -5.27 12.55 16.12
CA GLU A 101 -6.39 12.01 16.91
C GLU A 101 -6.99 10.80 16.15
N ASP A 102 -7.26 9.67 16.83
CA ASP A 102 -7.41 8.35 16.18
C ASP A 102 -8.83 7.74 16.26
N ASP A 103 -9.86 8.48 16.65
CA ASP A 103 -11.20 7.91 16.85
C ASP A 103 -12.15 8.11 15.66
N HIS A 104 -11.81 7.44 14.55
CA HIS A 104 -12.70 7.17 13.42
C HIS A 104 -12.64 8.19 12.27
N ASN A 105 -11.96 7.79 11.19
CA ASN A 105 -12.39 7.91 9.78
C ASN A 105 -13.23 9.11 9.32
N VAL A 106 -13.12 10.31 9.87
CA VAL A 106 -14.01 11.40 9.44
C VAL A 106 -13.24 12.73 9.47
N TYR A 107 -12.62 13.06 8.33
CA TYR A 107 -12.14 14.39 7.91
C TYR A 107 -10.80 14.98 8.39
N GLY A 108 -10.12 14.43 9.38
CA GLY A 108 -8.76 14.88 9.75
C GLY A 108 -7.63 14.23 8.93
N ILE A 109 -7.36 14.70 7.70
CA ILE A 109 -6.13 14.36 6.92
C ILE A 109 -6.09 12.97 6.23
N SER A 110 -7.24 12.39 5.85
CA SER A 110 -7.26 11.11 5.10
C SER A 110 -7.06 11.25 3.57
N TYR A 111 -7.49 12.36 2.96
CA TYR A 111 -7.53 12.47 1.49
C TYR A 111 -6.15 12.65 0.80
N TYR A 112 -5.17 13.25 1.48
CA TYR A 112 -3.83 13.47 0.92
C TYR A 112 -2.84 12.33 1.21
N SER A 113 -3.21 11.41 2.11
CA SER A 113 -2.48 10.17 2.39
C SER A 113 -2.30 9.33 1.11
N TYR A 114 -3.32 9.27 0.25
CA TYR A 114 -3.30 8.39 -0.93
C TYR A 114 -2.21 8.73 -1.97
N PHE A 115 -2.01 10.00 -2.33
CA PHE A 115 -1.00 10.38 -3.34
C PHE A 115 0.43 10.25 -2.81
N PHE A 116 0.67 10.67 -1.56
CA PHE A 116 1.95 10.49 -0.88
C PHE A 116 2.28 9.01 -0.74
N TYR A 117 1.33 8.21 -0.26
CA TYR A 117 1.47 6.77 -0.10
C TYR A 117 1.71 6.08 -1.44
N SER A 118 1.03 6.50 -2.51
CA SER A 118 1.22 5.96 -3.86
C SER A 118 2.61 6.25 -4.41
N LEU A 119 3.09 7.49 -4.33
CA LEU A 119 4.43 7.86 -4.82
C LEU A 119 5.54 7.17 -4.00
N LEU A 120 5.41 7.18 -2.66
CA LEU A 120 6.38 6.53 -1.79
C LEU A 120 6.40 5.01 -2.01
N SER A 121 5.23 4.39 -2.20
CA SER A 121 5.10 2.97 -2.54
C SER A 121 5.75 2.66 -3.89
N LEU A 122 5.50 3.46 -4.92
CA LEU A 122 6.13 3.32 -6.24
C LEU A 122 7.65 3.34 -6.16
N VAL A 123 8.20 4.32 -5.44
CA VAL A 123 9.64 4.47 -5.26
C VAL A 123 10.20 3.31 -4.47
N THR A 124 9.51 2.87 -3.41
CA THR A 124 9.88 1.71 -2.60
C THR A 124 9.95 0.44 -3.44
N ILE A 125 8.95 0.23 -4.32
CA ILE A 125 8.88 -0.92 -5.21
C ILE A 125 10.02 -0.90 -6.22
N PHE A 126 10.22 0.23 -6.88
CA PHE A 126 11.31 0.41 -7.83
C PHE A 126 12.66 0.16 -7.16
N PHE A 127 12.86 0.70 -5.96
CA PHE A 127 14.10 0.57 -5.21
C PHE A 127 14.37 -0.88 -4.78
N GLY A 128 13.35 -1.61 -4.33
CA GLY A 128 13.44 -3.03 -4.01
C GLY A 128 13.75 -3.89 -5.24
N LEU A 129 13.07 -3.66 -6.37
CA LEU A 129 13.35 -4.33 -7.64
C LEU A 129 14.80 -4.08 -8.10
N ALA A 130 15.27 -2.84 -7.99
CA ALA A 130 16.59 -2.42 -8.45
C ALA A 130 17.75 -3.16 -7.80
N VAL A 131 17.58 -3.67 -6.57
CA VAL A 131 18.63 -4.41 -5.82
C VAL A 131 19.25 -5.52 -6.66
N PHE A 132 18.42 -6.26 -7.40
CA PHE A 132 18.89 -7.39 -8.22
C PHE A 132 18.52 -7.27 -9.70
N LEU A 133 17.36 -6.70 -10.03
CA LEU A 133 16.87 -6.65 -11.40
C LEU A 133 17.70 -5.72 -12.30
N PHE A 134 18.24 -4.64 -11.73
CA PHE A 134 19.11 -3.72 -12.45
C PHE A 134 20.36 -4.42 -13.00
N ASP A 135 20.94 -5.30 -12.18
CA ASP A 135 22.17 -5.99 -12.51
C ASP A 135 21.95 -7.26 -13.33
N ASN A 136 20.76 -7.87 -13.23
CA ASN A 136 20.33 -8.94 -14.12
C ASN A 136 20.24 -8.43 -15.57
N ASN A 137 19.50 -7.36 -15.80
CA ASN A 137 19.31 -6.81 -17.15
C ASN A 137 20.58 -6.16 -17.73
N GLY A 138 21.50 -5.72 -16.88
CA GLY A 138 22.77 -5.12 -17.32
C GLY A 138 23.96 -6.07 -17.46
N ASN A 139 23.75 -7.40 -17.39
CA ASN A 139 24.80 -8.43 -17.37
C ASN A 139 25.86 -8.28 -16.26
N PHE A 140 25.67 -7.36 -15.32
CA PHE A 140 26.64 -7.07 -14.26
C PHE A 140 26.75 -8.23 -13.27
N ASN A 141 25.66 -8.99 -13.07
CA ASN A 141 25.70 -10.20 -12.27
C ASN A 141 26.60 -11.28 -12.88
N GLN A 142 26.72 -11.37 -14.21
CA GLN A 142 27.66 -12.28 -14.86
C GLN A 142 29.11 -11.92 -14.50
N THR A 143 29.46 -10.64 -14.56
CA THR A 143 30.78 -10.13 -14.16
C THR A 143 31.07 -10.36 -12.67
N LEU A 144 30.07 -10.17 -11.80
CA LEU A 144 30.22 -10.43 -10.38
C LEU A 144 30.36 -11.92 -10.07
N PHE A 145 29.63 -12.79 -10.78
CA PHE A 145 29.72 -14.24 -10.59
C PHE A 145 31.02 -14.84 -11.13
N SER A 146 31.64 -14.23 -12.15
CA SER A 146 32.97 -14.60 -12.62
C SER A 146 34.12 -14.01 -11.78
N SER A 147 33.80 -13.19 -10.77
CA SER A 147 34.78 -12.58 -9.89
C SER A 147 35.14 -13.48 -8.70
N ARG A 148 36.09 -13.04 -7.86
CA ARG A 148 36.50 -13.73 -6.62
C ARG A 148 35.45 -13.72 -5.49
N PHE A 149 34.32 -13.02 -5.67
CA PHE A 149 33.32 -12.86 -4.60
C PHE A 149 32.28 -13.98 -4.64
N THR A 150 31.93 -14.51 -3.47
CA THR A 150 30.89 -15.54 -3.39
C THR A 150 29.50 -14.93 -3.59
N ARG A 151 28.54 -15.71 -4.09
CA ARG A 151 27.13 -15.28 -4.21
C ARG A 151 26.55 -14.78 -2.89
N LYS A 152 26.95 -15.38 -1.77
CA LYS A 152 26.56 -14.91 -0.42
C LYS A 152 27.08 -13.49 -0.15
N GLN A 153 28.36 -13.22 -0.44
CA GLN A 153 28.93 -11.89 -0.26
C GLN A 153 28.25 -10.84 -1.15
N ILE A 154 27.96 -11.20 -2.41
CA ILE A 154 27.26 -10.34 -3.37
C ILE A 154 25.86 -10.00 -2.88
N PHE A 155 25.06 -11.02 -2.52
CA PHE A 155 23.69 -10.85 -2.03
C PHE A 155 23.62 -9.89 -0.85
N TRP A 156 24.33 -10.21 0.23
CA TRP A 156 24.29 -9.40 1.45
C TRP A 156 24.87 -8.01 1.24
N THR A 157 25.89 -7.84 0.38
CA THR A 157 26.43 -6.50 0.12
C THR A 157 25.43 -5.61 -0.59
N LYS A 158 24.71 -6.13 -1.60
CA LYS A 158 23.68 -5.36 -2.30
C LYS A 158 22.48 -5.08 -1.40
N LEU A 159 21.96 -6.12 -0.75
CA LEU A 159 20.81 -6.01 0.13
C LEU A 159 21.08 -5.00 1.26
N SER A 160 22.19 -5.14 1.99
CA SER A 160 22.51 -4.22 3.07
C SER A 160 22.72 -2.79 2.60
N LEU A 161 23.32 -2.56 1.42
CA LEU A 161 23.53 -1.21 0.90
C LEU A 161 22.20 -0.52 0.58
N PHE A 162 21.31 -1.20 -0.15
CA PHE A 162 20.00 -0.65 -0.47
C PHE A 162 19.11 -0.53 0.77
N SER A 163 19.00 -1.57 1.60
CA SER A 163 18.21 -1.51 2.83
C SER A 163 18.67 -0.39 3.76
N LEU A 164 19.99 -0.19 3.92
CA LEU A 164 20.51 0.88 4.77
C LEU A 164 20.09 2.27 4.25
N VAL A 165 20.27 2.53 2.95
CA VAL A 165 19.86 3.80 2.34
C VAL A 165 18.34 3.99 2.46
N PHE A 166 17.57 2.93 2.21
CA PHE A 166 16.12 2.92 2.33
C PHE A 166 15.65 3.31 3.73
N PHE A 167 16.12 2.61 4.76
CA PHE A 167 15.71 2.86 6.15
C PHE A 167 16.22 4.20 6.67
N ILE A 168 17.44 4.61 6.33
CA ILE A 168 17.95 5.94 6.71
C ILE A 168 17.09 7.04 6.09
N ALA A 169 16.74 6.92 4.81
CA ALA A 169 15.89 7.91 4.14
C ALA A 169 14.51 8.02 4.79
N HIS A 170 13.90 6.89 5.18
CA HIS A 170 12.61 6.89 5.88
C HIS A 170 12.72 7.48 7.30
N ILE A 171 13.78 7.16 8.05
CA ILE A 171 14.01 7.71 9.39
C ILE A 171 14.20 9.24 9.31
N ILE A 172 15.06 9.71 8.40
CA ILE A 172 15.29 11.14 8.20
C ILE A 172 14.03 11.85 7.72
N GLY A 173 13.32 11.28 6.74
CA GLY A 173 12.08 11.84 6.22
C GLY A 173 11.00 11.94 7.30
N THR A 174 10.82 10.89 8.10
CA THR A 174 9.90 10.89 9.23
C THR A 174 10.28 11.93 10.28
N PHE A 175 11.56 12.05 10.60
CA PHE A 175 12.06 13.05 11.55
C PHE A 175 11.75 14.47 11.05
N ILE A 176 12.04 14.79 9.79
CA ILE A 176 11.73 16.08 9.16
C ILE A 176 10.22 16.34 9.20
N TYR A 177 9.42 15.34 8.83
CA TYR A 177 7.97 15.46 8.81
C TYR A 177 7.40 15.75 10.21
N LEU A 178 7.72 14.93 11.22
CA LEU A 178 7.19 15.10 12.57
C LEU A 178 7.67 16.41 13.20
N THR A 179 8.97 16.71 13.14
CA THR A 179 9.48 17.97 13.68
C THR A 179 8.87 19.18 12.98
N GLY A 180 8.64 19.11 11.66
CA GLY A 180 7.95 20.13 10.91
C GLY A 180 6.51 20.34 11.38
N MET A 181 5.73 19.27 11.53
CA MET A 181 4.35 19.35 12.02
C MET A 181 4.29 20.01 13.40
N TYR A 182 5.08 19.55 14.38
CA TYR A 182 5.11 20.12 15.75
C TYR A 182 5.73 21.52 15.84
N SER A 183 6.46 21.98 14.82
CA SER A 183 7.02 23.33 14.80
C SER A 183 6.12 24.35 14.10
N LEU A 184 5.30 23.89 13.14
CA LEU A 184 4.46 24.76 12.31
C LEU A 184 3.02 24.89 12.82
N ILE A 185 2.56 23.91 13.59
CA ILE A 185 1.17 23.81 14.05
C ILE A 185 1.14 23.96 15.59
N PRO A 186 0.23 24.78 16.15
CA PRO A 186 0.09 24.95 17.60
C PRO A 186 -0.11 23.62 18.33
N ASN A 187 0.50 23.49 19.51
CA ASN A 187 0.51 22.22 20.27
C ASN A 187 -0.89 21.78 20.74
N ASP A 188 -1.81 22.71 20.96
CA ASP A 188 -3.21 22.46 21.33
C ASP A 188 -4.03 21.84 20.19
N MET A 189 -3.54 21.94 18.95
CA MET A 189 -4.09 21.31 17.75
C MET A 189 -3.48 19.94 17.44
N MET A 190 -2.59 19.43 18.31
CA MET A 190 -2.02 18.10 18.22
C MET A 190 -2.77 17.14 19.15
N GLY A 191 -3.40 16.09 18.60
CA GLY A 191 -4.13 15.07 19.35
C GLY A 191 -3.24 14.02 20.03
N ALA A 192 -1.94 13.98 19.68
CA ALA A 192 -0.98 13.04 20.23
C ALA A 192 0.38 13.71 20.52
N SER A 193 1.11 13.14 21.47
CA SER A 193 2.54 13.41 21.68
C SER A 193 3.42 12.56 20.76
N ILE A 194 4.65 13.01 20.51
CA ILE A 194 5.63 12.25 19.69
C ILE A 194 5.83 10.83 20.23
N THR A 195 5.79 10.66 21.56
CA THR A 195 5.93 9.35 22.21
C THR A 195 4.77 8.41 21.93
N GLU A 196 3.54 8.92 21.87
CA GLU A 196 2.34 8.14 21.52
C GLU A 196 2.34 7.76 20.04
N LEU A 197 3.01 8.54 19.17
CA LEU A 197 3.15 8.24 17.74
C LEU A 197 4.22 7.20 17.42
N LEU A 198 5.15 6.89 18.35
CA LEU A 198 6.27 5.99 18.06
C LEU A 198 5.86 4.61 17.53
N PRO A 199 4.84 3.93 18.10
CA PRO A 199 4.40 2.62 17.59
C PRO A 199 3.93 2.68 16.14
N SER A 200 3.05 3.64 15.80
CA SER A 200 2.49 3.79 14.45
C SER A 200 3.56 4.26 13.45
N VAL A 201 4.50 5.11 13.87
CA VAL A 201 5.67 5.51 13.08
C VAL A 201 6.55 4.31 12.72
N ILE A 202 6.94 3.50 13.71
CA ILE A 202 7.79 2.34 13.47
C ILE A 202 7.04 1.32 12.60
N ALA A 203 5.75 1.10 12.85
CA ALA A 203 4.94 0.18 12.05
C ALA A 203 4.85 0.64 10.59
N THR A 204 4.62 1.93 10.32
CA THR A 204 4.58 2.48 8.96
C THR A 204 5.90 2.27 8.23
N ILE A 205 7.04 2.48 8.90
CA ILE A 205 8.38 2.21 8.32
C ILE A 205 8.55 0.71 8.02
N LEU A 206 8.05 -0.18 8.88
CA LEU A 206 8.09 -1.62 8.65
C LEU A 206 7.15 -2.08 7.53
N VAL A 207 5.99 -1.45 7.35
CA VAL A 207 5.11 -1.68 6.19
C VAL A 207 5.84 -1.32 4.90
N GLY A 208 6.51 -0.15 4.86
CA GLY A 208 7.40 0.23 3.76
C GLY A 208 8.54 -0.80 3.56
N GLY A 209 9.10 -1.31 4.65
CA GLY A 209 10.06 -2.41 4.64
C GLY A 209 9.50 -3.69 4.00
N CYS A 210 8.25 -4.06 4.30
CA CYS A 210 7.58 -5.21 3.69
C CYS A 210 7.46 -5.02 2.18
N TYR A 211 7.01 -3.85 1.72
CA TYR A 211 6.92 -3.54 0.28
C TYR A 211 8.29 -3.59 -0.39
N PHE A 212 9.31 -3.05 0.27
CA PHE A 212 10.69 -3.11 -0.19
C PHE A 212 11.15 -4.56 -0.35
N PHE A 213 11.00 -5.42 0.66
CA PHE A 213 11.50 -6.80 0.62
C PHE A 213 10.68 -7.72 -0.31
N VAL A 214 9.36 -7.51 -0.43
CA VAL A 214 8.55 -8.18 -1.46
C VAL A 214 9.05 -7.80 -2.85
N SER A 215 9.40 -6.52 -3.05
CA SER A 215 9.96 -6.04 -4.31
C SER A 215 11.38 -6.55 -4.56
N VAL A 216 12.20 -6.73 -3.52
CA VAL A 216 13.50 -7.42 -3.62
C VAL A 216 13.31 -8.86 -4.11
N LEU A 217 12.35 -9.58 -3.55
CA LEU A 217 12.01 -10.94 -4.00
C LEU A 217 11.55 -10.93 -5.46
N GLY A 218 10.68 -9.99 -5.83
CA GLY A 218 10.30 -9.73 -7.22
C GLY A 218 11.51 -9.47 -8.12
N GLY A 219 12.48 -8.68 -7.67
CA GLY A 219 13.69 -8.34 -8.44
C GLY A 219 14.64 -9.52 -8.64
N VAL A 220 14.55 -10.55 -7.80
CA VAL A 220 15.27 -11.83 -7.99
C VAL A 220 14.50 -12.75 -8.94
N ILE A 221 13.17 -12.85 -8.81
CA ILE A 221 12.31 -13.77 -9.57
C ILE A 221 12.14 -13.31 -11.03
N MET A 222 11.93 -12.02 -11.23
CA MET A 222 11.60 -11.45 -12.54
C MET A 222 12.86 -11.25 -13.39
N GLY A 223 12.76 -11.49 -14.69
CA GLY A 223 13.90 -11.29 -15.61
C GLY A 223 13.95 -9.89 -16.21
N GLN A 224 12.80 -9.22 -16.43
CA GLN A 224 12.73 -7.99 -17.22
C GLN A 224 12.02 -6.83 -16.50
N TRP A 225 12.59 -5.62 -16.60
CA TRP A 225 12.04 -4.39 -16.02
C TRP A 225 10.62 -4.06 -16.48
N LEU A 226 10.38 -4.13 -17.79
CA LEU A 226 9.09 -3.74 -18.41
C LEU A 226 7.91 -4.48 -17.78
N PHE A 227 8.13 -5.73 -17.36
CA PHE A 227 7.11 -6.56 -16.75
C PHE A 227 7.17 -6.58 -15.23
N ALA A 228 8.37 -6.55 -14.64
CA ALA A 228 8.53 -6.61 -13.19
C ALA A 228 7.87 -5.45 -12.45
N VAL A 229 8.06 -4.21 -12.96
CA VAL A 229 7.53 -3.01 -12.28
C VAL A 229 6.00 -3.04 -12.24
N PRO A 230 5.29 -3.19 -13.37
CA PRO A 230 3.83 -3.23 -13.34
C PRO A 230 3.29 -4.43 -12.55
N THR A 231 3.90 -5.61 -12.65
CA THR A 231 3.42 -6.80 -11.93
C THR A 231 3.49 -6.63 -10.42
N VAL A 232 4.63 -6.17 -9.88
CA VAL A 232 4.80 -5.98 -8.44
C VAL A 232 3.98 -4.78 -7.95
N MET A 233 3.89 -3.72 -8.76
CA MET A 233 3.06 -2.55 -8.47
C MET A 233 1.58 -2.91 -8.38
N VAL A 234 1.02 -3.55 -9.41
CA VAL A 234 -0.38 -3.97 -9.41
C VAL A 234 -0.64 -4.87 -8.21
N PHE A 235 0.20 -5.87 -7.98
CA PHE A 235 0.06 -6.78 -6.83
C PHE A 235 0.00 -6.05 -5.48
N LEU A 236 0.94 -5.14 -5.21
CA LEU A 236 0.97 -4.44 -3.92
C LEU A 236 -0.21 -3.47 -3.78
N LEU A 237 -0.55 -2.71 -4.82
CA LEU A 237 -1.67 -1.78 -4.80
C LEU A 237 -3.04 -2.48 -4.74
N SER A 238 -3.17 -3.68 -5.31
CA SER A 238 -4.42 -4.45 -5.24
C SER A 238 -4.56 -5.30 -3.98
N THR A 239 -3.57 -5.32 -3.08
CA THR A 239 -3.60 -6.19 -1.89
C THR A 239 -4.72 -5.79 -0.91
N GLU A 240 -4.99 -4.49 -0.78
CA GLU A 240 -6.09 -4.00 0.05
C GLU A 240 -7.47 -4.38 -0.52
N TYR A 241 -7.65 -4.21 -1.84
CA TYR A 241 -8.84 -4.69 -2.55
C TYR A 241 -9.04 -6.20 -2.42
N PHE A 242 -7.96 -6.97 -2.54
CA PHE A 242 -7.98 -8.41 -2.31
C PHE A 242 -8.42 -8.74 -0.89
N ALA A 243 -7.86 -8.08 0.14
CA ALA A 243 -8.25 -8.30 1.54
C ALA A 243 -9.72 -7.96 1.79
N SER A 244 -10.19 -6.81 1.29
CA SER A 244 -11.59 -6.41 1.34
C SER A 244 -12.51 -7.46 0.71
N THR A 245 -12.14 -7.97 -0.46
CA THR A 245 -12.93 -9.01 -1.15
C THR A 245 -12.91 -10.34 -0.41
N ILE A 246 -11.79 -10.75 0.19
CA ILE A 246 -11.74 -11.98 1.01
C ILE A 246 -12.67 -11.84 2.23
N LYS A 247 -12.68 -10.68 2.91
CA LYS A 247 -13.61 -10.41 4.02
C LYS A 247 -15.05 -10.61 3.58
N GLU A 248 -15.42 -10.03 2.44
CA GLU A 248 -16.73 -10.21 1.83
C GLU A 248 -17.07 -11.69 1.57
N TRP A 249 -16.17 -12.44 0.92
CA TRP A 249 -16.37 -13.88 0.69
C TRP A 249 -16.54 -14.68 1.99
N LEU A 250 -15.81 -14.34 3.05
CA LEU A 250 -15.97 -14.97 4.37
C LEU A 250 -17.36 -14.73 4.96
N ILE A 251 -17.92 -13.53 4.79
CA ILE A 251 -19.29 -13.18 5.22
C ILE A 251 -20.33 -13.98 4.43
N VAL A 252 -20.12 -14.19 3.13
CA VAL A 252 -21.02 -15.05 2.33
C VAL A 252 -20.93 -16.50 2.74
N PHE A 253 -19.71 -17.04 2.90
CA PHE A 253 -19.54 -18.43 3.30
C PHE A 253 -20.04 -18.72 4.72
N SER A 254 -20.14 -17.70 5.58
CA SER A 254 -20.76 -17.83 6.90
C SER A 254 -22.29 -17.73 6.90
N GLY A 255 -22.91 -17.45 5.74
CA GLY A 255 -24.36 -17.29 5.61
C GLY A 255 -24.90 -15.99 6.22
N GLN A 256 -24.03 -15.02 6.53
CA GLN A 256 -24.40 -13.75 7.18
C GLN A 256 -24.55 -12.59 6.18
N TYR A 257 -24.74 -12.91 4.90
CA TYR A 257 -24.75 -11.93 3.82
C TYR A 257 -25.92 -10.94 3.92
N ASP A 258 -27.13 -11.41 4.21
CA ASP A 258 -28.31 -10.54 4.29
C ASP A 258 -28.22 -9.56 5.46
N ALA A 259 -27.59 -9.95 6.56
CA ALA A 259 -27.35 -9.07 7.71
C ALA A 259 -26.29 -7.99 7.40
N TYR A 260 -25.25 -8.35 6.66
CA TYR A 260 -24.21 -7.42 6.21
C TYR A 260 -24.71 -6.42 5.16
N TYR A 261 -25.51 -6.87 4.20
CA TYR A 261 -25.97 -6.04 3.09
C TYR A 261 -27.12 -5.10 3.47
N ASN A 262 -28.05 -5.56 4.32
CA ASN A 262 -29.18 -4.75 4.76
C ASN A 262 -28.82 -3.80 5.93
N GLY A 263 -27.54 -3.71 6.30
CA GLY A 263 -27.03 -2.77 7.29
C GLY A 263 -27.32 -3.11 8.75
N TYR A 264 -28.12 -4.14 9.03
CA TYR A 264 -28.55 -4.49 10.41
C TYR A 264 -27.39 -4.84 11.34
N ASP A 265 -26.36 -5.54 10.84
CA ASP A 265 -25.19 -5.95 11.63
C ASP A 265 -23.87 -5.57 10.92
N TYR A 266 -23.88 -4.52 10.09
CA TYR A 266 -22.70 -4.16 9.28
C TYR A 266 -21.46 -3.94 10.16
N ASP A 267 -21.60 -3.18 11.24
CA ASP A 267 -20.48 -2.86 12.13
C ASP A 267 -19.96 -4.09 12.87
N GLU A 268 -20.85 -4.91 13.43
CA GLU A 268 -20.47 -6.14 14.13
C GLU A 268 -19.78 -7.15 13.19
N LEU A 269 -20.34 -7.38 12.00
CA LEU A 269 -19.75 -8.28 11.00
C LEU A 269 -18.46 -7.72 10.40
N SER A 270 -18.36 -6.39 10.26
CA SER A 270 -17.16 -5.74 9.79
C SER A 270 -15.99 -5.93 10.74
N GLN A 271 -16.24 -5.89 12.05
CA GLN A 271 -15.28 -6.13 13.11
C GLN A 271 -14.94 -7.63 13.23
N LYS A 272 -15.94 -8.51 13.15
CA LYS A 272 -15.77 -9.98 13.24
C LYS A 272 -14.86 -10.54 12.15
N TYR A 273 -15.02 -10.07 10.92
CA TYR A 273 -14.22 -10.49 9.76
C TYR A 273 -13.14 -9.47 9.40
N HIS A 274 -12.71 -8.64 10.36
CA HIS A 274 -11.71 -7.60 10.12
C HIS A 274 -10.36 -8.24 9.78
N LEU A 275 -10.06 -8.29 8.49
CA LEU A 275 -8.70 -8.46 8.01
C LEU A 275 -7.99 -7.13 8.27
N SER A 276 -7.16 -7.10 9.31
CA SER A 276 -6.45 -5.91 9.75
C SER A 276 -5.89 -5.12 8.57
N SER A 277 -6.36 -3.88 8.39
CA SER A 277 -5.69 -2.92 7.52
C SER A 277 -4.26 -2.72 8.00
N TRP A 278 -3.35 -2.51 7.06
CA TRP A 278 -1.99 -2.14 7.38
C TRP A 278 -2.00 -0.80 8.11
N VAL A 279 -1.07 -0.59 9.05
CA VAL A 279 -0.83 0.74 9.61
C VAL A 279 -0.27 1.61 8.49
N THR A 280 -1.09 2.53 7.99
CA THR A 280 -0.79 3.42 6.86
C THR A 280 -0.67 4.88 7.25
N SER A 281 -1.06 5.23 8.49
CA SER A 281 -1.03 6.58 9.05
C SER A 281 -0.31 6.62 10.40
N TYR A 282 0.04 7.83 10.81
CA TYR A 282 0.45 8.11 12.18
C TYR A 282 -0.79 8.43 12.99
N GLY A 283 -0.92 7.80 14.15
CA GLY A 283 -2.09 7.94 15.00
C GLY A 283 -1.77 7.48 16.42
N LYS A 284 -2.63 7.91 17.34
CA LYS A 284 -2.66 7.54 18.75
C LYS A 284 -3.34 6.18 18.91
N GLY A 285 -2.70 5.14 18.39
CA GLY A 285 -3.24 3.79 18.38
C GLY A 285 -2.16 2.76 18.65
N ASP A 286 -2.48 1.81 19.54
CA ASP A 286 -1.64 0.63 19.72
C ASP A 286 -1.67 -0.23 18.46
N VAL A 287 -0.50 -0.46 17.88
CA VAL A 287 -0.38 -1.36 16.74
C VAL A 287 -0.49 -2.81 17.26
N PRO A 288 -1.48 -3.61 16.81
CA PRO A 288 -1.70 -4.95 17.34
C PRO A 288 -0.45 -5.83 17.19
N MET A 289 -0.14 -6.63 18.22
CA MET A 289 1.02 -7.54 18.22
C MET A 289 1.03 -8.49 17.01
N SER A 290 -0.16 -8.93 16.55
CA SER A 290 -0.30 -9.76 15.34
C SER A 290 0.27 -9.09 14.09
N GLN A 291 0.10 -7.77 13.94
CA GLN A 291 0.62 -7.03 12.80
C GLN A 291 2.16 -6.93 12.84
N TRP A 292 2.73 -6.70 14.03
CA TRP A 292 4.19 -6.72 14.22
C TRP A 292 4.81 -8.05 13.80
N LEU A 293 4.21 -9.15 14.27
CA LEU A 293 4.65 -10.50 13.95
C LEU A 293 4.51 -10.79 12.45
N MET A 294 3.40 -10.37 11.83
CA MET A 294 3.15 -10.55 10.41
C MET A 294 4.18 -9.79 9.55
N MET A 295 4.43 -8.50 9.85
CA MET A 295 5.46 -7.71 9.15
C MET A 295 6.84 -8.35 9.28
N GLY A 296 7.22 -8.75 10.50
CA GLY A 296 8.48 -9.46 10.75
C GLY A 296 8.59 -10.75 9.94
N ALA A 297 7.55 -11.58 9.93
CA ALA A 297 7.49 -12.82 9.18
C ALA A 297 7.64 -12.59 7.67
N ILE A 298 6.91 -11.62 7.10
CA ILE A 298 6.99 -11.29 5.67
C ILE A 298 8.41 -10.89 5.27
N MET A 299 9.04 -9.99 6.03
CA MET A 299 10.41 -9.56 5.73
C MET A 299 11.39 -10.75 5.80
N ILE A 300 11.31 -11.57 6.84
CA ILE A 300 12.19 -12.74 7.01
C ILE A 300 12.01 -13.73 5.86
N VAL A 301 10.76 -14.08 5.53
CA VAL A 301 10.43 -15.01 4.44
C VAL A 301 10.93 -14.46 3.10
N CYS A 302 10.69 -13.18 2.82
CA CYS A 302 11.15 -12.54 1.57
C CYS A 302 12.67 -12.54 1.47
N VAL A 303 13.40 -12.20 2.53
CA VAL A 303 14.86 -12.22 2.53
C VAL A 303 15.40 -13.64 2.37
N ALA A 304 14.84 -14.61 3.10
CA ALA A 304 15.25 -16.02 3.02
C ALA A 304 15.01 -16.60 1.62
N ALA A 305 13.83 -16.37 1.06
CA ALA A 305 13.47 -16.80 -0.29
C ALA A 305 14.34 -16.12 -1.35
N SER A 306 14.56 -14.80 -1.24
CA SER A 306 15.43 -14.04 -2.15
C SER A 306 16.85 -14.58 -2.14
N TYR A 307 17.40 -14.87 -0.96
CA TYR A 307 18.74 -15.45 -0.84
C TYR A 307 18.83 -16.86 -1.45
N TRP A 308 17.84 -17.71 -1.17
CA TRP A 308 17.77 -19.07 -1.69
C TRP A 308 17.68 -19.09 -3.22
N LEU A 309 16.86 -18.21 -3.80
CA LEU A 309 16.73 -18.04 -5.25
C LEU A 309 17.99 -17.43 -5.87
N PHE A 310 18.55 -16.38 -5.28
CA PHE A 310 19.75 -15.72 -5.79
C PHE A 310 20.95 -16.67 -5.90
N LYS A 311 21.06 -17.63 -4.97
CA LYS A 311 22.07 -18.69 -5.05
C LYS A 311 21.94 -19.58 -6.29
N ARG A 312 20.71 -19.76 -6.79
CA ARG A 312 20.36 -20.64 -7.92
C ARG A 312 20.17 -19.86 -9.23
N LEU A 313 20.31 -18.54 -9.20
CA LEU A 313 20.11 -17.69 -10.36
C LEU A 313 21.08 -18.06 -11.49
N SER A 314 20.55 -18.49 -12.63
CA SER A 314 21.31 -18.72 -13.86
C SER A 314 21.29 -17.46 -14.73
N THR A 315 22.34 -17.26 -15.52
CA THR A 315 22.42 -16.21 -16.54
C THR A 315 21.67 -16.55 -17.82
N ASP A 316 21.26 -17.81 -18.00
CA ASP A 316 20.70 -18.27 -19.28
C ASP A 316 19.25 -17.78 -19.51
N ASN A 317 18.53 -17.48 -18.42
CA ASN A 317 17.11 -17.10 -18.45
C ASN A 317 16.87 -15.60 -18.22
N VAL A 318 17.90 -14.75 -18.34
CA VAL A 318 17.85 -13.32 -17.99
C VAL A 318 16.77 -12.55 -18.76
N HIS A 319 16.39 -12.99 -19.97
CA HIS A 319 15.38 -12.31 -20.80
C HIS A 319 13.99 -12.94 -20.74
N GLN A 320 13.75 -13.87 -19.82
CA GLN A 320 12.42 -14.45 -19.60
C GLN A 320 11.62 -13.59 -18.61
N TYR A 321 10.29 -13.70 -18.63
CA TYR A 321 9.42 -12.98 -17.69
C TYR A 321 9.75 -13.40 -16.24
N ILE A 322 9.82 -14.71 -15.98
CA ILE A 322 10.32 -15.31 -14.74
C ILE A 322 11.68 -15.96 -15.02
N ALA A 323 12.69 -15.65 -14.21
CA ALA A 323 14.06 -16.16 -14.36
C ALA A 323 14.20 -17.66 -14.03
N PHE A 324 13.26 -18.22 -13.28
CA PHE A 324 13.29 -19.61 -12.80
C PHE A 324 12.17 -20.46 -13.39
N ASP A 325 12.50 -21.45 -14.20
CA ASP A 325 11.49 -22.31 -14.85
C ASP A 325 10.56 -23.02 -13.88
N PHE A 326 11.07 -23.47 -12.73
CA PHE A 326 10.27 -24.17 -11.72
C PHE A 326 9.24 -23.26 -11.02
N LEU A 327 9.41 -21.94 -11.08
CA LEU A 327 8.46 -20.98 -10.50
C LEU A 327 7.34 -20.60 -11.48
N LYS A 328 7.47 -20.87 -12.78
CA LYS A 328 6.48 -20.47 -13.79
C LYS A 328 5.07 -21.00 -13.49
N LYS A 329 4.94 -22.28 -13.14
CA LYS A 329 3.64 -22.89 -12.78
C LYS A 329 3.10 -22.39 -11.43
N PRO A 330 3.88 -22.42 -10.32
CA PRO A 330 3.41 -21.86 -9.05
C PRO A 330 2.95 -20.41 -9.15
N VAL A 331 3.74 -19.54 -9.80
CA VAL A 331 3.39 -18.11 -9.96
C VAL A 331 2.12 -17.95 -10.77
N LEU A 332 1.94 -18.71 -11.85
CA LEU A 332 0.69 -18.69 -12.63
C LEU A 332 -0.51 -19.08 -11.77
N ILE A 333 -0.43 -20.18 -11.01
CA ILE A 333 -1.53 -20.64 -10.15
C ILE A 333 -1.86 -19.58 -9.08
N THR A 334 -0.83 -19.04 -8.41
CA THR A 334 -1.03 -18.00 -7.40
C THR A 334 -1.64 -16.74 -8.00
N ALA A 335 -1.18 -16.29 -9.18
CA ALA A 335 -1.75 -15.14 -9.87
C ALA A 335 -3.22 -15.38 -10.25
N MET A 336 -3.56 -16.58 -10.73
CA MET A 336 -4.95 -16.94 -11.05
C MET A 336 -5.86 -16.90 -9.83
N VAL A 337 -5.43 -17.47 -8.70
CA VAL A 337 -6.21 -17.43 -7.45
C VAL A 337 -6.33 -16.00 -6.93
N TYR A 338 -5.24 -15.23 -6.97
CA TYR A 338 -5.22 -13.85 -6.51
C TYR A 338 -6.17 -12.97 -7.31
N ILE A 339 -6.10 -13.04 -8.65
CA ILE A 339 -6.94 -12.24 -9.54
C ILE A 339 -8.41 -12.63 -9.41
N PHE A 340 -8.70 -13.92 -9.22
CA PHE A 340 -10.06 -14.39 -8.96
C PHE A 340 -10.68 -13.63 -7.80
N PHE A 341 -10.05 -13.65 -6.63
CA PHE A 341 -10.58 -12.93 -5.48
C PHE A 341 -10.44 -11.41 -5.61
N SER A 342 -9.50 -10.87 -6.39
CA SER A 342 -9.37 -9.41 -6.53
C SER A 342 -10.43 -8.79 -7.46
N VAL A 343 -10.87 -9.52 -8.48
CA VAL A 343 -11.81 -9.02 -9.51
C VAL A 343 -13.25 -9.31 -9.13
N PHE A 344 -13.50 -10.39 -8.38
CA PHE A 344 -14.84 -10.84 -8.05
C PHE A 344 -15.22 -10.48 -6.62
N SER A 345 -15.48 -9.19 -6.37
CA SER A 345 -16.01 -8.67 -5.10
C SER A 345 -17.54 -8.71 -5.03
N ILE A 346 -18.08 -8.85 -3.82
CA ILE A 346 -19.50 -9.07 -3.54
C ILE A 346 -20.41 -7.89 -3.93
N PRO A 347 -20.02 -6.61 -3.81
CA PRO A 347 -20.81 -5.49 -4.33
C PRO A 347 -21.09 -5.59 -5.84
N PHE A 348 -20.17 -6.18 -6.61
CA PHE A 348 -20.40 -6.52 -8.03
C PHE A 348 -21.46 -7.62 -8.20
N PHE A 349 -21.64 -8.50 -7.19
CA PHE A 349 -22.65 -9.56 -7.13
C PHE A 349 -23.99 -9.13 -6.52
N ALA A 350 -23.99 -8.19 -5.57
CA ALA A 350 -25.17 -7.78 -4.80
C ALA A 350 -26.29 -7.20 -5.67
N THR A 351 -25.92 -6.38 -6.66
CA THR A 351 -26.86 -5.78 -7.62
C THR A 351 -27.51 -6.81 -8.56
N VAL A 352 -26.99 -8.04 -8.62
CA VAL A 352 -27.37 -9.05 -9.60
C VAL A 352 -28.04 -10.27 -8.95
N VAL A 353 -27.65 -10.60 -7.71
CA VAL A 353 -28.18 -11.75 -6.93
C VAL A 353 -29.61 -11.53 -6.47
N TYR A 354 -30.05 -10.28 -6.27
CA TYR A 354 -31.33 -10.00 -5.63
C TYR A 354 -32.60 -10.21 -6.49
N GLU A 355 -32.49 -10.49 -7.81
CA GLU A 355 -33.72 -10.60 -8.62
C GLU A 355 -33.89 -11.83 -9.52
N LYS A 356 -32.85 -12.50 -10.07
CA LYS A 356 -33.07 -13.60 -11.04
C LYS A 356 -31.95 -14.67 -11.06
N LEU A 357 -32.32 -15.95 -10.99
CA LEU A 357 -31.43 -17.12 -11.19
C LEU A 357 -30.59 -17.03 -12.48
N GLY A 358 -31.17 -16.46 -13.54
CA GLY A 358 -30.47 -16.24 -14.81
C GLY A 358 -29.29 -15.28 -14.71
N ALA A 359 -29.33 -14.35 -13.75
CA ALA A 359 -28.28 -13.38 -13.53
C ALA A 359 -27.07 -14.04 -12.83
N VAL A 360 -27.31 -14.91 -11.84
CA VAL A 360 -26.27 -15.75 -11.21
C VAL A 360 -25.54 -16.62 -12.25
N MET A 361 -26.29 -17.27 -13.15
CA MET A 361 -25.71 -18.10 -14.20
C MET A 361 -24.88 -17.29 -15.21
N ALA A 362 -25.36 -16.11 -15.61
CA ALA A 362 -24.60 -15.20 -16.47
C ALA A 362 -23.30 -14.74 -15.81
N MET A 363 -23.33 -14.47 -14.50
CA MET A 363 -22.14 -14.08 -13.74
C MET A 363 -21.12 -15.21 -13.62
N MET A 364 -21.54 -16.45 -13.31
CA MET A 364 -20.65 -17.60 -13.34
C MET A 364 -20.00 -17.76 -14.73
N GLY A 365 -20.77 -17.49 -15.79
CA GLY A 365 -20.24 -17.42 -17.16
C GLY A 365 -19.17 -16.34 -17.35
N ILE A 366 -19.43 -15.09 -16.93
CA ILE A 366 -18.47 -13.98 -17.00
C ILE A 366 -17.22 -14.29 -16.18
N MET A 367 -17.37 -14.88 -14.99
CA MET A 367 -16.26 -15.30 -14.14
C MET A 367 -15.36 -16.30 -14.85
N LEU A 368 -15.94 -17.36 -15.41
CA LEU A 368 -15.20 -18.37 -16.15
C LEU A 368 -14.50 -17.79 -17.38
N VAL A 369 -15.18 -16.93 -18.16
CA VAL A 369 -14.59 -16.27 -19.33
C VAL A 369 -13.42 -15.37 -18.93
N THR A 370 -13.59 -14.57 -17.86
CA THR A 370 -12.56 -13.67 -17.36
C THR A 370 -11.35 -14.42 -16.80
N MET A 371 -11.58 -15.50 -16.05
CA MET A 371 -10.51 -16.41 -15.62
C MET A 371 -9.79 -17.04 -16.80
N ALA A 372 -10.51 -17.49 -17.83
CA ALA A 372 -9.90 -18.04 -19.03
C ALA A 372 -9.04 -16.98 -19.76
N MET A 373 -9.53 -15.74 -19.87
CA MET A 373 -8.77 -14.64 -20.46
C MET A 373 -7.50 -14.33 -19.67
N PHE A 374 -7.58 -14.19 -18.34
CA PHE A 374 -6.40 -13.98 -17.51
C PHE A 374 -5.42 -15.14 -17.60
N TYR A 375 -5.91 -16.38 -17.60
CA TYR A 375 -5.06 -17.55 -17.80
C TYR A 375 -4.30 -17.47 -19.12
N ILE A 376 -4.97 -17.15 -20.23
CA ILE A 376 -4.35 -17.00 -21.55
C ILE A 376 -3.30 -15.88 -21.54
N VAL A 377 -3.62 -14.71 -20.98
CA VAL A 377 -2.71 -13.57 -20.90
C VAL A 377 -1.46 -13.89 -20.07
N PHE A 378 -1.63 -14.42 -18.85
CA PHE A 378 -0.50 -14.77 -18.00
C PHE A 378 0.32 -15.94 -18.57
N TYR A 379 -0.33 -16.91 -19.21
CA TYR A 379 0.36 -17.99 -19.89
C TYR A 379 1.21 -17.45 -21.04
N LEU A 380 0.67 -16.54 -21.87
CA LEU A 380 1.41 -15.86 -22.93
C LEU A 380 2.58 -15.03 -22.37
N LEU A 381 2.40 -14.32 -21.27
CA LEU A 381 3.48 -13.53 -20.65
C LEU A 381 4.60 -14.42 -20.12
N ILE A 382 4.25 -15.50 -19.40
CA ILE A 382 5.22 -16.38 -18.73
C ILE A 382 5.93 -17.31 -19.72
N TYR A 383 5.19 -17.92 -20.64
CA TYR A 383 5.70 -18.95 -21.55
C TYR A 383 5.98 -18.43 -22.97
N ARG A 384 5.51 -17.22 -23.33
CA ARG A 384 5.62 -16.64 -24.69
C ARG A 384 5.10 -17.56 -25.79
N GLN A 385 4.11 -18.38 -25.45
CA GLN A 385 3.49 -19.37 -26.33
C GLN A 385 1.99 -19.40 -26.05
N PHE A 386 1.18 -19.67 -27.07
CA PHE A 386 -0.24 -19.87 -26.87
C PHE A 386 -0.48 -21.20 -26.13
N PRO A 387 -1.35 -21.23 -25.11
CA PRO A 387 -1.58 -22.43 -24.29
C PRO A 387 -2.10 -23.64 -25.09
N PHE A 388 -2.67 -23.39 -26.28
CA PHE A 388 -3.24 -24.42 -27.15
C PHE A 388 -2.37 -24.72 -28.40
N SER A 389 -1.20 -24.08 -28.55
CA SER A 389 -0.32 -24.39 -29.69
C SER A 389 0.39 -25.73 -29.45
N LYS A 390 0.19 -26.71 -30.34
CA LYS A 390 1.00 -27.94 -30.36
C LYS A 390 2.43 -27.57 -30.78
N ASN A 391 3.36 -27.45 -29.83
CA ASN A 391 4.82 -27.50 -30.03
C ASN A 391 5.38 -26.81 -31.30
N GLU A 392 4.88 -25.63 -31.67
CA GLU A 392 5.53 -24.80 -32.67
C GLU A 392 6.01 -23.52 -31.98
N LYS A 393 7.33 -23.31 -31.99
CA LYS A 393 7.97 -22.10 -31.49
C LYS A 393 7.56 -20.92 -32.38
N ILE A 394 6.47 -20.23 -32.04
CA ILE A 394 5.88 -19.20 -32.92
C ILE A 394 6.70 -17.88 -32.95
N PHE A 395 7.73 -17.67 -32.11
CA PHE A 395 8.54 -16.45 -32.18
C PHE A 395 10.04 -16.69 -31.95
N GLU A 396 10.74 -17.20 -32.97
CA GLU A 396 12.15 -16.84 -33.19
C GLU A 396 12.20 -15.55 -34.01
N LEU A 397 12.03 -14.39 -33.35
CA LEU A 397 12.46 -13.13 -33.94
C LEU A 397 14.00 -13.12 -33.94
N LYS A 398 14.59 -13.59 -35.05
CA LYS A 398 15.98 -13.31 -35.38
C LYS A 398 16.12 -11.81 -35.60
N VAL A 399 16.50 -11.09 -34.54
CA VAL A 399 17.10 -9.77 -34.69
C VAL A 399 18.50 -9.99 -35.25
N LYS A 400 18.73 -9.53 -36.47
CA LYS A 400 20.05 -9.48 -37.11
C LYS A 400 20.92 -8.40 -36.47
#